data_AF-V3ZHG4-F1
#
_entry.id   AF-V3ZHG4-F1
#
_cell.length_a   1.000
_cell.length_b   1.000
_cell.length_c   1.000
_cell.angle_alpha   90.00
_cell.angle_beta   90.00
_cell.angle_gamma   90.00
#
_symmetry.space_group_name_H-M   'P 1'
#
loop_
_entity.id
_entity.type
_entity.pdbx_description
1 polymer ?
#
loop_
_entity_poly.entity_id
_entity_poly.type
_entity_poly.pdbx_seq_one_letter_code
_entity_poly.pdbx_strand_id
1 'polypeptide(L)'
;MKIVKSKICTCVLYAHAFWIPIIHCDIFSALCKLQELPGKEKELISTFDRFLSKKRETSDIRDLKRFVDDMRYANKLISKNPRCLENPVNSYKFLYRIVAVWGQRLQQYSNCSVQDNTSLPYFINSVYNNSQSMSTWPNQTDLDGAGLALIRIGNAYNINSRRFHSGIFASSTISNLTGFDVLNIGLTASRVDHLYDAKKWLTDAIHLLSTERNTIDLIVRAYRSLGNIYNRLNAPQLAVDVLKQALTIGKYIY
;
A
#
# COMPACT_ATOMS: atom_id res chain seq x y z
N MET A 1 43.99 -10.11 36.29
CA MET A 1 42.55 -10.03 35.93
C MET A 1 42.10 -8.68 35.29
N LYS A 2 43.00 -7.77 34.88
CA LYS A 2 42.64 -6.49 34.21
C LYS A 2 42.74 -6.52 32.67
N ILE A 3 43.59 -7.39 32.11
CA ILE A 3 43.88 -7.44 30.66
C ILE A 3 42.73 -8.08 29.85
N VAL A 4 41.97 -9.00 30.46
CA VAL A 4 40.86 -9.70 29.79
C VAL A 4 39.66 -8.78 29.55
N LYS A 5 39.37 -7.83 30.46
CA LYS A 5 38.27 -6.87 30.28
C LYS A 5 38.52 -5.86 29.14
N SER A 6 39.78 -5.50 28.89
CA SER A 6 40.15 -4.57 27.81
C SER A 6 39.96 -5.18 26.41
N LYS A 7 40.37 -6.45 26.23
CA LYS A 7 40.19 -7.17 24.95
C LYS A 7 38.73 -7.47 24.61
N ILE A 8 37.88 -7.70 25.61
CA ILE A 8 36.44 -7.89 25.39
C ILE A 8 35.79 -6.57 24.93
N CYS A 9 36.19 -5.44 25.52
CA CYS A 9 35.64 -4.13 25.17
C CYS A 9 36.03 -3.68 23.75
N THR A 10 37.27 -3.94 23.32
CA THR A 10 37.70 -3.63 21.94
C THR A 10 37.03 -4.53 20.91
N CYS A 11 36.84 -5.82 21.17
CA CYS A 11 36.11 -6.72 20.27
C CYS A 11 34.63 -6.31 20.11
N VAL A 12 33.98 -5.85 21.18
CA VAL A 12 32.60 -5.33 21.12
C VAL A 12 32.54 -4.03 20.29
N LEU A 13 33.52 -3.15 20.41
CA LEU A 13 33.61 -1.92 19.60
C LEU A 13 33.87 -2.21 18.11
N TYR A 14 34.72 -3.18 17.77
CA TYR A 14 34.92 -3.61 16.38
C TYR A 14 33.70 -4.33 15.80
N ALA A 15 32.97 -5.10 16.63
CA ALA A 15 31.72 -5.71 16.22
C ALA A 15 30.63 -4.64 15.95
N HIS A 16 30.48 -3.62 16.81
CA HIS A 16 29.56 -2.52 16.52
C HIS A 16 29.96 -1.71 15.29
N ALA A 17 31.25 -1.46 15.08
CA ALA A 17 31.75 -0.76 13.89
C ALA A 17 31.49 -1.52 12.58
N PHE A 18 31.44 -2.86 12.60
CA PHE A 18 31.18 -3.67 11.42
C PHE A 18 29.67 -3.84 11.11
N TRP A 19 28.80 -3.74 12.12
CA TRP A 19 27.35 -3.94 11.94
C TRP A 19 26.60 -2.67 11.50
N ILE A 20 27.07 -1.47 11.87
CA ILE A 20 26.49 -0.20 11.45
C ILE A 20 26.47 0.00 9.91
N PRO A 21 27.54 -0.31 9.13
CA PRO A 21 27.53 -0.09 7.68
C PRO A 21 26.56 -1.04 6.93
N ILE A 22 26.29 -2.23 7.48
CA ILE A 22 25.42 -3.23 6.82
C ILE A 22 23.96 -2.75 6.81
N ILE A 23 23.47 -2.21 7.93
CA ILE A 23 22.08 -1.71 8.06
C ILE A 23 21.81 -0.52 7.14
N HIS A 24 22.82 0.33 6.94
CA HIS A 24 22.70 1.48 6.03
C HIS A 24 22.57 1.02 4.57
N CYS A 25 23.28 -0.05 4.17
CA CYS A 25 23.25 -0.58 2.81
C CYS A 25 21.84 -1.00 2.35
N ASP A 26 21.08 -1.66 3.23
CA ASP A 26 19.73 -2.14 2.88
C ASP A 26 18.73 -1.01 2.70
N ILE A 27 18.80 0.04 3.54
CA ILE A 27 17.92 1.22 3.43
C ILE A 27 18.22 1.99 2.14
N PHE A 28 19.49 2.24 1.85
CA PHE A 28 19.88 2.91 0.60
C PHE A 28 19.49 2.07 -0.62
N SER A 29 19.64 0.75 -0.55
CA SER A 29 19.22 -0.16 -1.62
C SER A 29 17.71 -0.14 -1.84
N ALA A 30 16.90 -0.14 -0.77
CA ALA A 30 15.45 -0.05 -0.86
C ALA A 30 14.97 1.29 -1.41
N LEU A 31 15.62 2.39 -1.00
CA LEU A 31 15.32 3.73 -1.51
C LEU A 31 15.68 3.87 -2.99
N CYS A 32 16.85 3.36 -3.41
CA CYS A 32 17.23 3.33 -4.83
C CYS A 32 16.21 2.56 -5.66
N LYS A 33 15.82 1.35 -5.22
CA LYS A 33 14.76 0.57 -5.89
C LYS A 33 13.45 1.34 -5.98
N LEU A 34 13.02 2.00 -4.90
CA LEU A 34 11.81 2.83 -4.89
C LEU A 34 11.89 3.99 -5.88
N GLN A 35 13.06 4.61 -6.03
CA GLN A 35 13.30 5.73 -6.95
C GLN A 35 13.37 5.30 -8.42
N GLU A 36 13.70 4.04 -8.71
CA GLU A 36 13.69 3.48 -10.07
C GLU A 36 12.28 3.09 -10.56
N LEU A 37 11.38 2.74 -9.64
CA LEU A 37 10.02 2.27 -9.97
C LEU A 37 9.18 3.23 -10.82
N PRO A 38 9.23 4.57 -10.67
CA PRO A 38 8.52 5.49 -11.56
C PRO A 38 8.94 5.32 -13.03
N GLY A 39 10.22 5.01 -13.28
CA GLY A 39 10.71 4.72 -14.64
C GLY A 39 10.12 3.43 -15.20
N LYS A 40 9.99 2.39 -14.37
CA LYS A 40 9.35 1.13 -14.75
C LYS A 40 7.85 1.26 -15.00
N GLU A 41 7.15 2.02 -14.16
CA GLU A 41 5.74 2.33 -14.37
C GLU A 41 5.53 3.10 -15.68
N LYS A 42 6.43 4.02 -16.04
CA LYS A 42 6.37 4.75 -17.32
C LYS A 42 6.56 3.81 -18.53
N GLU A 43 7.46 2.84 -18.44
CA GLU A 43 7.65 1.79 -19.46
C GLU A 43 6.39 0.93 -19.61
N LEU A 44 5.78 0.56 -18.48
CA LEU A 44 4.52 -0.17 -18.45
C LEU A 44 3.39 0.63 -19.14
N ILE A 45 3.20 1.89 -18.77
CA ILE A 45 2.22 2.80 -19.39
C ILE A 45 2.45 2.88 -20.91
N SER A 46 3.69 3.01 -21.35
CA SER A 46 4.04 3.07 -22.78
C SER A 46 3.70 1.77 -23.52
N THR A 47 3.82 0.63 -22.83
CA THR A 47 3.44 -0.70 -23.35
C THR A 47 1.93 -0.80 -23.53
N PHE A 48 1.15 -0.30 -22.56
CA PHE A 48 -0.30 -0.19 -22.68
C PHE A 48 -0.73 0.75 -23.81
N ASP A 49 -0.09 1.91 -23.96
CA ASP A 49 -0.39 2.87 -25.04
C ASP A 49 -0.22 2.25 -26.42
N ARG A 50 0.87 1.50 -26.61
CA ARG A 50 1.15 0.80 -27.87
C ARG A 50 0.11 -0.29 -28.17
N PHE A 51 -0.40 -0.95 -27.13
CA PHE A 51 -1.45 -1.94 -27.28
C PHE A 51 -2.79 -1.27 -27.61
N LEU A 52 -3.17 -0.25 -26.84
CA LEU A 52 -4.44 0.48 -26.98
C LEU A 52 -4.56 1.18 -28.34
N SER A 53 -3.47 1.74 -28.89
CA SER A 53 -3.47 2.42 -30.19
C SER A 53 -3.80 1.50 -31.37
N LYS A 54 -3.64 0.18 -31.20
CA LYS A 54 -3.93 -0.84 -32.22
C LYS A 54 -5.32 -1.47 -32.07
N LYS A 55 -6.10 -1.05 -31.07
CA LYS A 55 -7.42 -1.63 -30.76
C LYS A 55 -8.54 -0.70 -31.19
N ARG A 56 -9.67 -1.31 -31.58
CA ARG A 56 -10.92 -0.58 -31.81
C ARG A 56 -11.47 -0.11 -30.47
N GLU A 57 -12.14 1.03 -30.48
CA GLU A 57 -12.76 1.59 -29.30
C GLU A 57 -13.96 0.72 -28.88
N THR A 58 -13.83 0.03 -27.74
CA THR A 58 -14.90 -0.69 -27.04
C THR A 58 -15.05 -0.11 -25.63
N SER A 59 -16.13 -0.46 -24.91
CA SER A 59 -16.30 -0.05 -23.51
C SER A 59 -15.08 -0.42 -22.66
N ASP A 60 -14.59 -1.66 -22.78
CA ASP A 60 -13.47 -2.16 -21.98
C ASP A 60 -12.15 -1.46 -22.32
N ILE A 61 -11.92 -1.18 -23.60
CA ILE A 61 -10.75 -0.44 -24.07
C ILE A 61 -10.80 1.01 -23.60
N ARG A 62 -11.99 1.64 -23.58
CA ARG A 62 -12.18 2.99 -23.03
C ARG A 62 -11.89 3.04 -21.53
N ASP A 63 -12.38 2.07 -20.78
CA ASP A 63 -12.15 1.98 -19.34
C ASP A 63 -10.68 1.68 -19.02
N LEU A 64 -10.01 0.86 -19.83
CA LEU A 64 -8.57 0.64 -19.72
C LEU A 64 -7.77 1.91 -20.06
N LYS A 65 -8.19 2.66 -21.09
CA LYS A 65 -7.56 3.92 -21.48
C LYS A 65 -7.65 4.97 -20.37
N ARG A 66 -8.83 5.14 -19.76
CA ARG A 66 -9.03 6.03 -18.60
C ARG A 66 -8.10 5.65 -17.45
N PHE A 67 -8.04 4.36 -17.12
CA PHE A 67 -7.14 3.86 -16.09
C PHE A 67 -5.66 4.18 -16.39
N VAL A 68 -5.20 3.93 -17.63
CA VAL A 68 -3.81 4.20 -18.04
C VAL A 68 -3.50 5.70 -18.00
N ASP A 69 -4.46 6.56 -18.37
CA ASP A 69 -4.31 8.01 -18.31
C ASP A 69 -4.23 8.53 -16.86
N ASP A 70 -5.01 7.96 -15.94
CA ASP A 70 -4.91 8.27 -14.50
C ASP A 70 -3.53 7.89 -13.94
N MET A 71 -3.02 6.69 -14.29
CA MET A 71 -1.67 6.25 -13.91
C MET A 71 -0.59 7.16 -14.51
N ARG A 72 -0.75 7.59 -15.75
CA ARG A 72 0.16 8.54 -16.42
C ARG A 72 0.20 9.87 -15.71
N TYR A 73 -0.96 10.42 -15.34
CA TYR A 73 -1.04 11.66 -14.59
C TYR A 73 -0.31 11.52 -13.24
N ALA A 74 -0.58 10.44 -12.52
CA ALA A 74 0.06 10.19 -11.22
C ALA A 74 1.58 10.00 -11.33
N ASN A 75 2.07 9.29 -12.36
CA ASN A 75 3.49 9.13 -12.64
C ASN A 75 4.17 10.45 -13.01
N LYS A 76 3.48 11.32 -13.77
CA LYS A 76 3.98 12.66 -14.12
C LYS A 76 4.16 13.56 -12.90
N LEU A 77 3.30 13.45 -11.89
CA LEU A 77 3.46 14.19 -10.63
C LEU A 77 4.73 13.78 -9.88
N ILE A 78 5.02 12.48 -9.81
CA ILE A 78 6.25 11.96 -9.19
C ILE A 78 7.48 12.38 -10.00
N SER A 79 7.42 12.30 -11.34
CA SER A 79 8.52 12.70 -12.22
C SER A 79 8.90 14.18 -12.07
N LYS A 80 7.94 15.05 -11.73
CA LYS A 80 8.20 16.48 -11.47
C LYS A 80 8.91 16.72 -10.15
N ASN A 81 8.69 15.87 -9.15
CA ASN A 81 9.32 15.98 -7.84
C ASN A 81 9.70 14.59 -7.30
N PRO A 82 10.81 13.98 -7.77
CA PRO A 82 11.20 12.64 -7.36
C PRO A 82 11.45 12.50 -5.85
N ARG A 83 11.91 13.58 -5.21
CA ARG A 83 12.13 13.65 -3.74
C ARG A 83 10.84 13.48 -2.93
N CYS A 84 9.65 13.57 -3.55
CA CYS A 84 8.41 13.28 -2.85
C CYS A 84 8.36 11.86 -2.30
N LEU A 85 9.10 10.91 -2.89
CA LEU A 85 9.20 9.51 -2.44
C LEU A 85 10.12 9.30 -1.23
N GLU A 86 10.84 10.34 -0.78
CA GLU A 86 11.57 10.31 0.49
C GLU A 86 10.59 10.44 1.68
N ASN A 87 9.39 10.98 1.44
CA ASN A 87 8.35 11.05 2.44
C ASN A 87 7.64 9.69 2.57
N PRO A 88 7.63 9.08 3.77
CA PRO A 88 7.14 7.70 3.94
C PRO A 88 5.66 7.52 3.60
N VAL A 89 4.85 8.59 3.73
CA VAL A 89 3.43 8.56 3.33
C VAL A 89 3.30 8.48 1.81
N ASN A 90 4.07 9.29 1.08
CA ASN A 90 4.08 9.22 -0.38
C ASN A 90 4.67 7.91 -0.89
N SER A 91 5.73 7.41 -0.26
CA SER A 91 6.33 6.11 -0.58
C SER A 91 5.29 5.00 -0.45
N TYR A 92 4.53 4.98 0.66
CA TYR A 92 3.46 4.02 0.87
C TYR A 92 2.36 4.13 -0.19
N LYS A 93 1.84 5.34 -0.46
CA LYS A 93 0.79 5.55 -1.47
C LYS A 93 1.25 5.10 -2.85
N PHE A 94 2.52 5.35 -3.18
CA PHE A 94 3.10 4.90 -4.43
C PHE A 94 3.22 3.38 -4.49
N LEU A 95 3.74 2.72 -3.45
CA LEU A 95 3.79 1.26 -3.37
C LEU A 95 2.40 0.64 -3.44
N TYR A 96 1.41 1.23 -2.77
CA TYR A 96 0.01 0.78 -2.84
C TYR A 96 -0.50 0.81 -4.28
N ARG A 97 -0.19 1.87 -5.05
CA ARG A 97 -0.55 1.95 -6.47
C ARG A 97 0.10 0.84 -7.29
N ILE A 98 1.40 0.64 -7.12
CA ILE A 98 2.18 -0.36 -7.88
C ILE A 98 1.75 -1.79 -7.55
N VAL A 99 1.49 -2.10 -6.27
CA VAL A 99 1.16 -3.45 -5.83
C VAL A 99 -0.34 -3.73 -5.95
N ALA A 100 -1.17 -2.92 -5.30
CA ALA A 100 -2.60 -3.20 -5.17
C ALA A 100 -3.40 -2.71 -6.39
N VAL A 101 -3.20 -1.47 -6.83
CA VAL A 101 -4.03 -0.89 -7.92
C VAL A 101 -3.70 -1.53 -9.26
N TRP A 102 -2.41 -1.57 -9.63
CA TRP A 102 -1.98 -2.28 -10.84
C TRP A 102 -2.27 -3.78 -10.74
N GLY A 103 -1.99 -4.42 -9.60
CA GLY A 103 -2.24 -5.85 -9.41
C GLY A 103 -3.71 -6.23 -9.58
N GLN A 104 -4.62 -5.50 -8.93
CA GLN A 104 -6.07 -5.72 -9.07
C GLN A 104 -6.52 -5.54 -10.52
N ARG A 105 -6.03 -4.49 -11.21
CA ARG A 105 -6.45 -4.22 -12.59
C ARG A 105 -5.97 -5.30 -13.55
N LEU A 106 -4.72 -5.76 -13.41
CA LEU A 106 -4.19 -6.86 -14.22
C LEU A 106 -4.95 -8.17 -13.97
N GLN A 107 -5.30 -8.48 -12.72
CA GLN A 107 -6.09 -9.67 -12.37
C GLN A 107 -7.53 -9.62 -12.89
N GLN A 108 -8.18 -8.44 -12.86
CA GLN A 108 -9.53 -8.28 -13.40
C GLN A 108 -9.58 -8.66 -14.88
N TYR A 109 -8.62 -8.17 -15.67
CA TYR A 109 -8.59 -8.44 -17.11
C TYR A 109 -8.05 -9.82 -17.48
N SER A 110 -7.27 -10.47 -16.62
CA SER A 110 -6.87 -11.87 -16.83
C SER A 110 -8.05 -12.84 -16.68
N ASN A 111 -9.02 -12.50 -15.81
CA ASN A 111 -10.15 -13.35 -15.47
C ASN A 111 -11.40 -13.10 -16.33
N CYS A 112 -11.39 -12.12 -17.23
CA CYS A 112 -12.47 -11.91 -18.18
C CYS A 112 -12.57 -13.12 -19.12
N SER A 113 -13.66 -13.88 -19.01
CA SER A 113 -13.94 -15.04 -19.86
C SER A 113 -14.04 -14.62 -21.32
N VAL A 114 -13.18 -15.24 -22.12
CA VAL A 114 -13.06 -15.11 -23.57
C VAL A 114 -14.39 -15.45 -24.24
N GLN A 115 -15.17 -14.44 -24.60
CA GLN A 115 -16.19 -14.59 -25.64
C GLN A 115 -15.96 -13.64 -26.83
N ASP A 116 -15.29 -12.50 -26.65
CA ASP A 116 -14.85 -11.68 -27.78
C ASP A 116 -13.51 -11.00 -27.45
N ASN A 117 -12.54 -11.10 -28.37
CA ASN A 117 -11.16 -10.56 -28.32
C ASN A 117 -10.11 -11.35 -27.52
N THR A 118 -9.58 -12.41 -28.12
CA THR A 118 -8.37 -13.15 -27.68
C THR A 118 -7.19 -12.25 -27.29
N SER A 119 -6.97 -11.13 -27.95
CA SER A 119 -5.73 -10.33 -27.78
C SER A 119 -5.51 -9.61 -26.44
N LEU A 120 -6.57 -9.21 -25.71
CA LEU A 120 -6.41 -8.42 -24.49
C LEU A 120 -5.98 -9.29 -23.30
N PRO A 121 -6.64 -10.43 -23.00
CA PRO A 121 -6.19 -11.35 -21.95
C PRO A 121 -4.75 -11.84 -22.17
N TYR A 122 -4.35 -12.16 -23.41
CA TYR A 122 -2.96 -12.54 -23.71
C TYR A 122 -1.97 -11.40 -23.45
N PHE A 123 -2.29 -10.17 -23.85
CA PHE A 123 -1.45 -9.01 -23.58
C PHE A 123 -1.29 -8.78 -22.07
N ILE A 124 -2.40 -8.82 -21.32
CA ILE A 124 -2.38 -8.64 -19.86
C ILE A 124 -1.58 -9.74 -19.18
N ASN A 125 -1.75 -11.00 -19.57
CA ASN A 125 -0.97 -12.10 -19.03
C ASN A 125 0.53 -11.94 -19.35
N SER A 126 0.88 -11.50 -20.57
CA SER A 126 2.26 -11.21 -20.94
C SER A 126 2.85 -10.06 -20.09
N VAL A 127 2.10 -8.98 -19.91
CA VAL A 127 2.50 -7.85 -19.08
C VAL A 127 2.65 -8.26 -17.62
N TYR A 128 1.72 -9.05 -17.09
CA TYR A 128 1.76 -9.56 -15.72
C TYR A 128 2.99 -10.44 -15.51
N ASN A 129 3.22 -11.43 -16.37
CA ASN A 129 4.39 -12.31 -16.28
C ASN A 129 5.70 -11.53 -16.41
N ASN A 130 5.75 -10.56 -17.32
CA ASN A 130 6.91 -9.68 -17.46
C ASN A 130 7.14 -8.86 -16.18
N SER A 131 6.09 -8.24 -15.62
CA SER A 131 6.21 -7.47 -14.37
C SER A 131 6.69 -8.32 -13.18
N GLN A 132 6.19 -9.55 -13.05
CA GLN A 132 6.63 -10.47 -11.98
C GLN A 132 8.06 -10.99 -12.20
N SER A 133 8.49 -11.13 -13.46
CA SER A 133 9.86 -11.50 -13.80
C SER A 133 10.86 -10.36 -13.57
N MET A 134 10.39 -9.11 -13.50
CA MET A 134 11.22 -7.99 -13.09
C MET A 134 11.44 -8.11 -11.58
N SER A 135 12.63 -8.60 -11.19
CA SER A 135 13.10 -8.71 -9.79
C SER A 135 12.94 -7.41 -8.96
N THR A 136 12.66 -6.28 -9.62
CA THR A 136 12.43 -4.97 -9.01
C THR A 136 10.96 -4.62 -8.78
N TRP A 137 9.98 -5.37 -9.29
CA TRP A 137 8.57 -5.06 -9.07
C TRP A 137 8.16 -5.47 -7.64
N PRO A 138 7.60 -4.54 -6.83
CA PRO A 138 7.27 -4.82 -5.44
C PRO A 138 6.08 -5.77 -5.35
N ASN A 139 6.02 -6.50 -4.25
CA ASN A 139 4.95 -7.46 -3.96
C ASN A 139 4.18 -7.07 -2.68
N GLN A 140 3.24 -7.94 -2.27
CA GLN A 140 2.39 -7.70 -1.11
C GLN A 140 3.19 -7.55 0.20
N THR A 141 4.32 -8.25 0.34
CA THR A 141 5.20 -8.16 1.51
C THR A 141 5.85 -6.77 1.61
N ASP A 142 6.26 -6.18 0.48
CA ASP A 142 6.84 -4.84 0.44
C ASP A 142 5.80 -3.78 0.85
N LEU A 143 4.56 -3.91 0.35
CA LEU A 143 3.46 -3.04 0.72
C LEU A 143 3.10 -3.17 2.21
N ASP A 144 3.07 -4.40 2.73
CA ASP A 144 2.76 -4.65 4.14
C ASP A 144 3.89 -4.14 5.06
N GLY A 145 5.15 -4.28 4.64
CA GLY A 145 6.30 -3.68 5.30
C GLY A 145 6.23 -2.15 5.35
N ALA A 146 5.87 -1.50 4.23
CA ALA A 146 5.71 -0.05 4.17
C ALA A 146 4.55 0.45 5.06
N GLY A 147 3.41 -0.25 5.06
CA GLY A 147 2.29 0.07 5.95
C GLY A 147 2.65 -0.11 7.43
N LEU A 148 3.35 -1.19 7.77
CA LEU A 148 3.82 -1.41 9.14
C LEU A 148 4.87 -0.37 9.57
N ALA A 149 5.75 0.06 8.67
CA ALA A 149 6.70 1.14 8.93
C ALA A 149 5.99 2.45 9.29
N LEU A 150 4.91 2.81 8.57
CA LEU A 150 4.08 3.98 8.92
C LEU A 150 3.46 3.87 10.30
N ILE A 151 2.95 2.69 10.67
CA ILE A 151 2.41 2.43 12.00
C ILE A 151 3.49 2.61 13.07
N ARG A 152 4.69 2.06 12.84
CA ARG A 152 5.82 2.18 13.76
C ARG A 152 6.27 3.62 13.94
N ILE A 153 6.36 4.40 12.86
CA ILE A 153 6.63 5.85 12.92
C ILE A 153 5.53 6.54 13.73
N GLY A 154 4.26 6.23 13.45
CA GLY A 154 3.13 6.77 14.20
C GLY A 154 3.23 6.49 15.69
N ASN A 155 3.51 5.24 16.07
CA ASN A 155 3.64 4.85 17.47
C ASN A 155 4.87 5.51 18.15
N ALA A 156 6.02 5.59 17.47
CA ALA A 156 7.23 6.20 18.00
C ALA A 156 7.08 7.70 18.28
N TYR A 157 6.33 8.41 17.44
CA TYR A 157 6.09 9.86 17.58
C TYR A 157 4.73 10.20 18.18
N ASN A 158 3.98 9.21 18.69
CA ASN A 158 2.62 9.36 19.21
C ASN A 158 1.66 10.10 18.24
N ILE A 159 1.75 9.75 16.95
CA ILE A 159 0.93 10.27 15.86
C ILE A 159 -0.15 9.23 15.55
N ASN A 160 -1.42 9.63 15.70
CA ASN A 160 -2.55 8.77 15.34
C ASN A 160 -2.92 8.90 13.85
N SER A 161 -3.74 7.98 13.35
CA SER A 161 -4.13 7.94 11.94
C SER A 161 -4.87 9.21 11.49
N ARG A 162 -5.64 9.86 12.39
CA ARG A 162 -6.30 11.15 12.13
C ARG A 162 -5.30 12.28 11.85
N ARG A 163 -4.14 12.28 12.53
CA ARG A 163 -3.06 13.22 12.21
C ARG A 163 -2.41 12.92 10.87
N PHE A 164 -2.19 11.64 10.53
CA PHE A 164 -1.77 11.26 9.18
C PHE A 164 -2.77 11.71 8.10
N HIS A 165 -4.06 11.59 8.38
CA HIS A 165 -5.12 12.07 7.50
C HIS A 165 -5.09 13.60 7.32
N SER A 166 -4.82 14.35 8.40
CA SER A 166 -4.74 15.82 8.32
C SER A 166 -3.54 16.35 7.54
N GLY A 167 -2.48 15.55 7.34
CA GLY A 167 -1.24 15.99 6.71
C GLY A 167 -0.41 16.97 7.53
N ILE A 168 -0.80 17.26 8.78
CA ILE A 168 -0.13 18.24 9.65
C ILE A 168 0.89 17.52 10.54
N PHE A 169 2.16 17.64 10.18
CA PHE A 169 3.29 17.06 10.92
C PHE A 169 4.33 18.14 11.23
N ALA A 170 4.37 18.55 12.50
CA ALA A 170 5.24 19.65 12.95
C ALA A 170 5.09 20.89 12.03
N SER A 171 6.20 21.51 11.62
CA SER A 171 6.23 22.70 10.75
C SER A 171 6.15 22.38 9.24
N SER A 172 5.88 21.14 8.86
CA SER A 172 5.81 20.71 7.46
C SER A 172 4.47 20.08 7.10
N THR A 173 3.92 20.48 5.96
CA THR A 173 2.73 19.84 5.36
C THR A 173 3.18 18.57 4.66
N ILE A 174 2.81 17.40 5.19
CA ILE A 174 3.00 16.11 4.54
C ILE A 174 1.77 15.81 3.69
N SER A 175 1.95 15.02 2.64
CA SER A 175 0.86 14.40 1.88
C SER A 175 -0.16 13.72 2.80
N ASN A 176 -1.40 14.14 2.70
CA ASN A 176 -2.51 13.64 3.51
C ASN A 176 -2.84 12.18 3.12
N LEU A 177 -3.08 11.35 4.12
CA LEU A 177 -3.79 10.07 3.93
C LEU A 177 -5.28 10.33 3.75
N THR A 178 -5.92 9.61 2.83
CA THR A 178 -7.39 9.58 2.71
C THR A 178 -8.00 8.60 3.72
N GLY A 179 -9.32 8.64 3.96
CA GLY A 179 -10.00 7.61 4.76
C GLY A 179 -9.76 6.19 4.21
N PHE A 180 -9.67 6.06 2.89
CA PHE A 180 -9.32 4.82 2.20
C PHE A 180 -7.89 4.35 2.49
N ASP A 181 -6.92 5.26 2.51
CA ASP A 181 -5.53 4.91 2.86
C ASP A 181 -5.43 4.44 4.32
N VAL A 182 -6.12 5.12 5.23
CA VAL A 182 -6.18 4.74 6.66
C VAL A 182 -6.81 3.35 6.83
N LEU A 183 -7.87 3.05 6.09
CA LEU A 183 -8.46 1.71 6.03
C LEU A 183 -7.42 0.67 5.58
N ASN A 184 -6.72 0.91 4.47
CA ASN A 184 -5.75 -0.05 3.93
C ASN A 184 -4.57 -0.30 4.87
N ILE A 185 -4.09 0.72 5.59
CA ILE A 185 -3.04 0.56 6.62
C ILE A 185 -3.58 -0.29 7.79
N GLY A 186 -4.82 -0.06 8.22
CA GLY A 186 -5.46 -0.90 9.23
C GLY A 186 -5.61 -2.37 8.79
N LEU A 187 -5.91 -2.60 7.51
CA LEU A 187 -5.96 -3.95 6.93
C LEU A 187 -4.57 -4.59 6.84
N THR A 188 -3.53 -3.82 6.49
CA THR A 188 -2.14 -4.27 6.56
C THR A 188 -1.78 -4.72 7.97
N ALA A 189 -2.06 -3.90 8.98
CA ALA A 189 -1.79 -4.25 10.38
C ALA A 189 -2.46 -5.57 10.78
N SER A 190 -3.69 -5.82 10.32
CA SER A 190 -4.40 -7.08 10.55
C SER A 190 -3.74 -8.27 9.87
N ARG A 191 -3.19 -8.10 8.66
CA ARG A 191 -2.48 -9.16 7.92
C ARG A 191 -1.17 -9.53 8.59
N VAL A 192 -0.44 -8.55 9.13
CA VAL A 192 0.84 -8.76 9.84
C VAL A 192 0.69 -9.04 11.34
N ASP A 193 -0.51 -9.38 11.81
CA ASP A 193 -0.84 -9.73 13.21
C ASP A 193 -0.61 -8.62 14.26
N HIS A 194 -0.55 -7.37 13.83
CA HIS A 194 -0.54 -6.19 14.70
C HIS A 194 -1.97 -5.80 15.11
N LEU A 195 -2.66 -6.69 15.85
CA LEU A 195 -4.11 -6.60 16.10
C LEU A 195 -4.57 -5.32 16.82
N TYR A 196 -3.79 -4.84 17.78
CA TYR A 196 -4.13 -3.61 18.52
C TYR A 196 -4.03 -2.37 17.63
N ASP A 197 -2.98 -2.27 16.83
CA ASP A 197 -2.82 -1.20 15.84
C ASP A 197 -3.93 -1.30 14.79
N ALA A 198 -4.18 -2.51 14.25
CA ALA A 198 -5.24 -2.76 13.30
C ALA A 198 -6.60 -2.27 13.81
N LYS A 199 -6.95 -2.60 15.06
CA LYS A 199 -8.18 -2.13 15.70
C LYS A 199 -8.25 -0.60 15.74
N LYS A 200 -7.19 0.07 16.18
CA LYS A 200 -7.13 1.54 16.27
C LYS A 200 -7.30 2.20 14.89
N TRP A 201 -6.54 1.75 13.91
CA TRP A 201 -6.55 2.29 12.55
C TRP A 201 -7.88 2.06 11.84
N LEU A 202 -8.48 0.87 11.97
CA LEU A 202 -9.80 0.59 11.36
C LEU A 202 -10.94 1.38 12.02
N THR A 203 -10.86 1.60 13.34
CA THR A 203 -11.83 2.44 14.05
C THR A 203 -11.76 3.88 13.56
N ASP A 204 -10.55 4.45 13.48
CA ASP A 204 -10.37 5.78 12.91
C ASP A 204 -10.78 5.84 11.43
N ALA A 205 -10.52 4.80 10.63
CA ALA A 205 -10.94 4.71 9.24
C ALA A 205 -12.46 4.81 9.09
N ILE A 206 -13.23 4.12 9.93
CA ILE A 206 -14.69 4.21 9.93
C ILE A 206 -15.15 5.64 10.18
N HIS A 207 -14.57 6.32 11.17
CA HIS A 207 -14.92 7.71 11.47
C HIS A 207 -14.62 8.64 10.30
N LEU A 208 -13.46 8.51 9.67
CA LEU A 208 -13.07 9.32 8.51
C LEU A 208 -13.98 9.05 7.32
N LEU A 209 -14.17 7.78 6.96
CA LEU A 209 -15.00 7.36 5.83
C LEU A 209 -16.47 7.76 6.02
N SER A 210 -16.98 7.81 7.25
CA SER A 210 -18.36 8.25 7.54
C SER A 210 -18.61 9.72 7.19
N THR A 211 -17.55 10.53 7.05
CA THR A 211 -17.66 11.94 6.63
C THR A 211 -17.52 12.12 5.11
N GLU A 212 -17.06 11.08 4.41
CA GLU A 212 -16.85 11.08 2.96
C GLU A 212 -18.09 10.53 2.23
N ARG A 213 -18.29 10.94 0.97
CA ARG A 213 -19.42 10.45 0.14
C ARG A 213 -19.07 9.12 -0.51
N ASN A 214 -20.07 8.25 -0.68
CA ASN A 214 -19.96 6.97 -1.41
C ASN A 214 -18.95 5.96 -0.83
N THR A 215 -18.80 5.95 0.49
CA THR A 215 -17.83 5.09 1.21
C THR A 215 -18.47 3.94 1.96
N ILE A 216 -19.78 3.68 1.75
CA ILE A 216 -20.55 2.67 2.51
C ILE A 216 -19.90 1.28 2.41
N ASP A 217 -19.48 0.86 1.21
CA ASP A 217 -18.77 -0.42 1.02
C ASP A 217 -17.45 -0.48 1.83
N LEU A 218 -16.69 0.61 1.85
CA LEU A 218 -15.43 0.71 2.60
C LEU A 218 -15.68 0.64 4.12
N ILE A 219 -16.75 1.27 4.59
CA ILE A 219 -17.18 1.22 6.00
C ILE A 219 -17.58 -0.21 6.38
N VAL A 220 -18.39 -0.89 5.54
CA VAL A 220 -18.77 -2.29 5.76
C VAL A 220 -17.54 -3.19 5.79
N ARG A 221 -16.59 -2.98 4.88
CA ARG A 221 -15.30 -3.70 4.86
C ARG A 221 -14.51 -3.48 6.16
N ALA A 222 -14.42 -2.23 6.63
CA ALA A 222 -13.74 -1.90 7.88
C ALA A 222 -14.36 -2.60 9.09
N TYR A 223 -15.70 -2.57 9.20
CA TYR A 223 -16.41 -3.27 10.29
C TYR A 223 -16.25 -4.79 10.22
N ARG A 224 -16.33 -5.40 9.03
CA ARG A 224 -16.07 -6.85 8.88
C ARG A 224 -14.67 -7.22 9.36
N SER A 225 -13.66 -6.43 9.00
CA SER A 225 -12.29 -6.64 9.47
C SER A 225 -12.13 -6.43 10.97
N LEU A 226 -12.80 -5.43 11.57
CA LEU A 226 -12.84 -5.27 13.02
C LEU A 226 -13.48 -6.46 13.74
N GLY A 227 -14.58 -7.00 13.21
CA GLY A 227 -15.21 -8.21 13.74
C GLY A 227 -14.24 -9.40 13.80
N ASN A 228 -13.51 -9.63 12.71
CA ASN A 228 -12.47 -10.67 12.66
C ASN A 228 -11.34 -10.43 13.67
N ILE A 229 -10.94 -9.17 13.88
CA ILE A 229 -9.91 -8.81 14.86
C ILE A 229 -10.41 -9.07 16.29
N TYR A 230 -11.65 -8.66 16.62
CA TYR A 230 -12.22 -8.93 17.95
C TYR A 230 -12.35 -10.44 18.24
N ASN A 231 -12.69 -11.24 17.22
CA ASN A 231 -12.70 -12.70 17.37
C ASN A 231 -11.29 -13.25 17.67
N ARG A 232 -10.26 -12.78 16.95
CA ARG A 232 -8.85 -13.15 17.20
C ARG A 232 -8.34 -12.69 18.57
N LEU A 233 -8.92 -11.62 19.12
CA LEU A 233 -8.62 -11.10 20.46
C LEU A 233 -9.45 -11.79 21.57
N ASN A 234 -10.18 -12.87 21.28
CA ASN A 234 -11.06 -13.57 22.22
C ASN A 234 -12.16 -12.66 22.83
N ALA A 235 -12.67 -11.71 22.04
CA ALA A 235 -13.78 -10.82 22.40
C ALA A 235 -15.01 -11.07 21.50
N PRO A 236 -15.65 -12.25 21.58
CA PRO A 236 -16.68 -12.68 20.64
C PRO A 236 -17.94 -11.80 20.68
N GLN A 237 -18.32 -11.27 21.85
CA GLN A 237 -19.48 -10.39 21.96
C GLN A 237 -19.28 -9.09 21.16
N LEU A 238 -18.11 -8.46 21.30
CA LEU A 238 -17.75 -7.26 20.53
C LEU A 238 -17.65 -7.56 19.03
N ALA A 239 -17.17 -8.76 18.66
CA ALA A 239 -17.14 -9.19 17.27
C ALA A 239 -18.56 -9.25 16.68
N VAL A 240 -19.52 -9.86 17.40
CA VAL A 240 -20.93 -9.93 16.98
C VAL A 240 -21.54 -8.53 16.84
N ASP A 241 -21.31 -7.65 17.81
CA ASP A 241 -21.88 -6.30 17.80
C ASP A 241 -21.39 -5.49 16.60
N VAL A 242 -20.09 -5.56 16.32
CA VAL A 242 -19.47 -4.92 15.14
C VAL A 242 -19.98 -5.51 13.82
N LEU A 243 -20.12 -6.84 13.74
CA LEU A 243 -20.65 -7.49 12.54
C LEU A 243 -22.13 -7.16 12.29
N LYS A 244 -22.92 -6.97 13.35
CA LYS A 244 -24.30 -6.45 13.23
C LYS A 244 -24.34 -5.05 12.66
N GLN A 245 -23.39 -4.17 13.03
CA GLN A 245 -23.26 -2.85 12.43
C GLN A 245 -22.93 -2.95 10.93
N ALA A 246 -21.98 -3.82 10.56
CA ALA A 246 -21.66 -4.08 9.15
C ALA A 246 -22.88 -4.54 8.34
N LEU A 247 -23.69 -5.45 8.90
CA LEU A 247 -24.94 -5.93 8.27
C LEU A 247 -25.97 -4.82 8.13
N THR A 248 -26.15 -4.01 9.18
CA THR A 248 -27.12 -2.91 9.18
C THR A 248 -26.79 -1.87 8.12
N ILE A 249 -25.51 -1.50 7.99
CA ILE A 249 -25.04 -0.54 7.01
C ILE A 249 -25.05 -1.15 5.59
N GLY A 250 -24.69 -2.43 5.46
CA GLY A 250 -24.68 -3.14 4.18
C GLY A 250 -26.06 -3.28 3.53
N LYS A 251 -27.15 -3.21 4.30
CA LYS A 251 -28.52 -3.20 3.76
C LYS A 251 -28.85 -1.97 2.91
N TYR A 252 -28.06 -0.90 2.99
CA TYR A 252 -28.25 0.29 2.14
C TYR A 252 -27.53 0.20 0.79
N ILE A 253 -26.80 -0.90 0.54
CA ILE A 253 -26.05 -1.15 -0.71
C ILE A 253 -26.89 -1.99 -1.70
N TYR A 254 -27.87 -2.74 -1.20
CA TYR A 254 -28.77 -3.61 -1.98
C TYR A 254 -30.22 -3.16 -1.82
#